data_AF-A0A8T0WF96-F1
#
_entry.id   AF-A0A8T0WF96-F1
#
_cell.length_a   1.000
_cell.length_b   1.000
_cell.length_c   1.000
_cell.angle_alpha   90.00
_cell.angle_beta   90.00
_cell.angle_gamma   90.00
#
_symmetry.space_group_name_H-M   'P 1'
#
loop_
_entity.id
_entity.type
_entity.pdbx_description
1 polymer ?
#
loop_
_entity_poly.entity_id
_entity_poly.type
_entity_poly.pdbx_seq_one_letter_code
_entity_poly.pdbx_strand_id
1 'polypeptide(L)'
;MSAHVCISARKAVTMASQLVESASLTTGTTPSVISKDTIHITLGTYVDVFVHTAEDTCNRKVCDETVVPFLDALRGLASISHILLEAALEELSHTHPRESLSEYALNCDVKAMQREYDWQMSDLEAAIRNAPPSKGCELVLPTIAKGVKVTESFLGLMVARRQRALGRASNMAA
;
A
#
# COMPACT_ATOMS: atom_id res chain seq x y z
N MET A 1 22.59 -8.29 8.27
CA MET A 1 21.73 -7.49 7.36
C MET A 1 20.55 -8.29 6.78
N SER A 2 20.69 -9.56 6.36
CA SER A 2 19.62 -10.22 5.58
C SER A 2 18.29 -10.46 6.31
N ALA A 3 18.30 -10.84 7.60
CA ALA A 3 17.06 -11.19 8.31
C ALA A 3 16.03 -10.05 8.38
N HIS A 4 16.46 -8.79 8.57
CA HIS A 4 15.55 -7.65 8.69
C HIS A 4 14.88 -7.27 7.37
N VAL A 5 15.60 -7.40 6.24
CA VAL A 5 15.01 -7.17 4.92
C VAL A 5 14.03 -8.28 4.58
N CYS A 6 14.36 -9.55 4.89
CA CYS A 6 13.41 -10.65 4.71
C CYS A 6 12.12 -10.46 5.54
N ILE A 7 12.23 -9.96 6.78
CA ILE A 7 11.06 -9.63 7.61
C ILE A 7 10.22 -8.52 6.95
N SER A 8 10.89 -7.49 6.41
CA SER A 8 10.24 -6.36 5.75
C SER A 8 9.54 -6.78 4.45
N ALA A 9 10.20 -7.60 3.63
CA ALA A 9 9.61 -8.19 2.43
C ALA A 9 8.40 -9.07 2.75
N ARG A 10 8.48 -9.92 3.78
CA ARG A 10 7.35 -10.74 4.22
C ARG A 10 6.15 -9.89 4.66
N LYS A 11 6.40 -8.78 5.36
CA LYS A 11 5.34 -7.82 5.70
C LYS A 11 4.70 -7.21 4.45
N ALA A 12 5.51 -6.82 3.47
CA ALA A 12 5.02 -6.28 2.20
C ALA A 12 4.17 -7.29 1.41
N VAL A 13 4.58 -8.56 1.38
CA VAL A 13 3.76 -9.66 0.82
C VAL A 13 2.45 -9.82 1.59
N THR A 14 2.48 -9.76 2.92
CA THR A 14 1.27 -9.83 3.75
C THR A 14 0.29 -8.70 3.42
N MET A 15 0.79 -7.47 3.23
CA MET A 15 -0.01 -6.34 2.80
C MET A 15 -0.64 -6.56 1.42
N ALA A 16 0.11 -7.13 0.46
CA ALA A 16 -0.43 -7.47 -0.85
C ALA A 16 -1.56 -8.49 -0.76
N SER A 17 -1.41 -9.55 0.05
CA SER A 17 -2.48 -10.53 0.30
C SER A 17 -3.74 -9.89 0.90
N GLN A 18 -3.58 -8.99 1.88
CA GLN A 18 -4.71 -8.25 2.46
C GLN A 18 -5.46 -7.41 1.41
N LEU A 19 -4.76 -6.85 0.42
CA LEU A 19 -5.41 -6.10 -0.66
C LEU A 19 -6.16 -7.01 -1.63
N VAL A 20 -5.63 -8.20 -1.95
CA VAL A 20 -6.37 -9.20 -2.76
C VAL A 20 -7.68 -9.59 -2.06
N GLU A 21 -7.63 -9.86 -0.76
CA GLU A 21 -8.80 -10.15 0.05
C GLU A 21 -9.77 -8.96 0.08
N SER A 22 -9.27 -7.75 0.35
CA SER A 22 -10.07 -6.52 0.39
C SER A 22 -10.71 -6.16 -0.96
N ALA A 23 -10.05 -6.45 -2.07
CA ALA A 23 -10.59 -6.27 -3.43
C ALA A 23 -11.68 -7.30 -3.74
N SER A 24 -11.64 -8.47 -3.10
CA SER A 24 -12.64 -9.52 -3.26
C SER A 24 -13.96 -9.19 -2.58
N LEU A 25 -13.94 -8.32 -1.57
CA LEU A 25 -15.12 -7.74 -0.92
C LEU A 25 -15.77 -6.74 -1.88
N THR A 26 -16.79 -7.18 -2.62
CA THR A 26 -17.62 -6.36 -3.50
C THR A 26 -19.08 -6.46 -3.09
N THR A 27 -19.70 -5.33 -2.80
CA THR A 27 -21.15 -5.13 -2.83
C THR A 27 -21.56 -5.14 -4.31
N GLY A 28 -22.41 -6.08 -4.72
CA GLY A 28 -22.65 -6.41 -6.14
C GLY A 28 -23.31 -5.31 -7.00
N THR A 29 -23.28 -4.05 -6.58
CA THR A 29 -24.07 -2.93 -7.12
C THR A 29 -23.28 -2.02 -8.05
N THR A 30 -21.95 -1.92 -7.90
CA THR A 30 -21.14 -0.99 -8.70
C THR A 30 -19.92 -1.71 -9.28
N PRO A 31 -19.69 -1.66 -10.61
CA PRO A 31 -18.47 -2.19 -11.20
C PRO A 31 -17.25 -1.52 -10.55
N SER A 32 -16.35 -2.32 -10.00
CA SER A 32 -15.06 -1.82 -9.52
C SER A 32 -14.31 -1.12 -10.65
N VAL A 33 -13.74 0.06 -10.36
CA VAL A 33 -12.90 0.83 -11.30
C VAL A 33 -11.75 -0.01 -11.87
N ILE A 34 -11.28 -1.01 -11.10
CA ILE A 34 -10.23 -1.96 -11.51
C ILE A 34 -10.73 -3.39 -11.33
N SER A 35 -10.52 -4.25 -12.33
CA SER A 35 -10.92 -5.66 -12.25
C SER A 35 -10.12 -6.42 -11.19
N LYS A 36 -10.72 -7.46 -10.59
CA LYS A 36 -10.04 -8.33 -9.62
C LYS A 36 -8.79 -8.99 -10.23
N ASP A 37 -8.88 -9.38 -11.50
CA ASP A 37 -7.76 -9.99 -12.23
C ASP A 37 -6.60 -9.00 -12.41
N THR A 38 -6.91 -7.74 -12.77
CA THR A 38 -5.90 -6.69 -12.89
C THR A 38 -5.21 -6.43 -11.55
N ILE A 39 -5.98 -6.37 -10.45
CA ILE A 39 -5.40 -6.21 -9.10
C ILE A 39 -4.52 -7.41 -8.75
N HIS A 40 -4.98 -8.64 -8.98
CA HIS A 40 -4.22 -9.84 -8.68
C HIS A 40 -2.89 -9.89 -9.45
N ILE A 41 -2.92 -9.64 -10.77
CA ILE A 41 -1.72 -9.60 -11.61
C ILE A 41 -0.76 -8.50 -11.13
N THR A 42 -1.26 -7.29 -10.87
CA THR A 42 -0.43 -6.15 -10.44
C THR A 42 0.18 -6.38 -9.06
N LEU A 43 -0.57 -6.94 -8.12
CA LEU A 43 -0.04 -7.29 -6.80
C LEU A 43 0.98 -8.44 -6.89
N GLY A 44 0.80 -9.36 -7.85
CA GLY A 44 1.78 -10.39 -8.18
C GLY A 44 3.14 -9.81 -8.57
N THR A 45 3.17 -8.81 -9.46
CA THR A 45 4.43 -8.17 -9.87
C THR A 45 5.11 -7.43 -8.71
N TYR A 46 4.34 -6.83 -7.79
CA TYR A 46 4.91 -6.23 -6.58
C TYR A 46 5.47 -7.28 -5.60
N VAL A 47 4.79 -8.42 -5.45
CA VAL A 47 5.28 -9.54 -4.65
C VAL A 47 6.61 -10.06 -5.22
N ASP A 48 6.74 -10.18 -6.53
CA ASP A 48 7.99 -10.60 -7.18
C ASP A 48 9.14 -9.63 -6.83
N VAL A 49 8.89 -8.32 -6.83
CA VAL A 49 9.89 -7.31 -6.42
C VAL A 49 10.30 -7.49 -4.95
N PHE A 50 9.35 -7.75 -4.05
CA PHE A 50 9.66 -7.96 -2.63
C PHE A 50 10.49 -9.24 -2.40
N VAL A 51 10.17 -10.31 -3.11
CA VAL A 51 10.92 -11.58 -3.05
C VAL A 51 12.32 -11.39 -3.60
N HIS A 52 12.45 -10.75 -4.77
CA HIS A 52 13.74 -10.49 -5.39
C HIS A 52 14.66 -9.64 -4.49
N THR A 53 14.09 -8.61 -3.85
CA THR A 53 14.83 -7.79 -2.86
C THR A 53 15.35 -8.61 -1.69
N ALA A 54 14.57 -9.58 -1.20
CA ALA A 54 15.00 -10.48 -0.13
C ALA A 54 16.14 -11.41 -0.60
N GLU A 55 16.06 -11.93 -1.82
CA GLU A 55 17.10 -12.76 -2.44
C GLU A 55 18.41 -12.00 -2.65
N ASP A 56 18.35 -10.79 -3.21
CA ASP A 56 19.51 -9.91 -3.39
C ASP A 56 20.18 -9.58 -2.05
N THR A 57 19.39 -9.42 -1.00
CA THR A 57 19.93 -9.21 0.35
C THR A 57 20.66 -10.43 0.89
N CYS A 58 20.13 -11.64 0.69
CA CYS A 58 20.81 -12.88 1.05
C CYS A 58 22.12 -13.06 0.27
N ASN A 59 22.13 -12.66 -1.00
CA ASN A 59 23.28 -12.76 -1.89
C ASN A 59 24.29 -11.59 -1.75
N ARG A 60 24.06 -10.64 -0.83
CA ARG A 60 24.86 -9.42 -0.62
C ARG A 60 24.99 -8.55 -1.89
N LYS A 61 23.95 -8.52 -2.71
CA LYS A 61 23.87 -7.77 -3.99
C LYS A 61 23.01 -6.50 -3.89
N VAL A 62 22.64 -6.07 -2.69
CA VAL A 62 21.73 -4.93 -2.54
C VAL A 62 22.39 -3.62 -2.95
N CYS A 63 21.73 -2.92 -3.86
CA CYS A 63 22.08 -1.56 -4.29
C CYS A 63 20.81 -0.71 -4.44
N ASP A 64 20.97 0.53 -4.88
CA ASP A 64 19.85 1.45 -5.13
C ASP A 64 18.85 0.89 -6.14
N GLU A 65 19.34 0.09 -7.11
CA GLU A 65 18.52 -0.61 -8.11
C GLU A 65 17.64 -1.70 -7.48
N THR A 66 17.93 -2.14 -6.25
CA THR A 66 17.07 -3.04 -5.47
C THR A 66 16.09 -2.25 -4.60
N VAL A 67 16.53 -1.17 -3.96
CA VAL A 67 15.71 -0.41 -2.99
C VAL A 67 14.63 0.42 -3.67
N VAL A 68 14.95 1.06 -4.80
CA VAL A 68 13.99 1.92 -5.52
C VAL A 68 12.78 1.11 -5.99
N PRO A 69 12.92 -0.02 -6.72
CA PRO A 69 11.76 -0.83 -7.09
C PRO A 69 10.95 -1.32 -5.89
N PHE A 70 11.62 -1.64 -4.77
CA PHE A 70 10.92 -2.02 -3.54
C PHE A 70 10.03 -0.89 -3.02
N LEU A 71 10.51 0.35 -2.99
CA LEU A 71 9.72 1.52 -2.60
C LEU A 71 8.58 1.79 -3.59
N ASP A 72 8.82 1.62 -4.90
CA ASP A 72 7.79 1.80 -5.91
C ASP A 72 6.67 0.75 -5.81
N ALA A 73 7.03 -0.51 -5.54
CA ALA A 73 6.05 -1.56 -5.26
C ALA A 73 5.20 -1.23 -4.03
N LEU A 74 5.80 -0.67 -2.96
CA LEU A 74 5.06 -0.19 -1.79
C LEU A 74 4.10 0.97 -2.12
N ARG A 75 4.52 1.94 -2.94
CA ARG A 75 3.63 3.00 -3.46
C ARG A 75 2.47 2.41 -4.27
N GLY A 76 2.74 1.37 -5.05
CA GLY A 76 1.73 0.60 -5.77
C GLY A 76 0.68 0.00 -4.83
N LEU A 77 1.09 -0.65 -3.74
CA LEU A 77 0.17 -1.16 -2.71
C LEU A 77 -0.70 -0.05 -2.12
N ALA A 78 -0.08 1.07 -1.74
CA ALA A 78 -0.79 2.22 -1.19
C ALA A 78 -1.82 2.77 -2.18
N SER A 79 -1.45 2.88 -3.46
CA SER A 79 -2.32 3.39 -4.53
C SER A 79 -3.53 2.50 -4.75
N ILE A 80 -3.33 1.18 -4.83
CA ILE A 80 -4.44 0.22 -4.94
C ILE A 80 -5.35 0.29 -3.71
N SER A 81 -4.79 0.38 -2.50
CA SER A 81 -5.58 0.50 -1.27
C SER A 81 -6.46 1.76 -1.26
N HIS A 82 -5.94 2.88 -1.79
CA HIS A 82 -6.65 4.14 -1.90
C HIS A 82 -7.77 4.07 -2.93
N ILE A 83 -7.50 3.54 -4.13
CA ILE A 83 -8.50 3.35 -5.19
C ILE A 83 -9.66 2.46 -4.69
N LEU A 84 -9.33 1.40 -3.97
CA LEU A 84 -10.34 0.55 -3.34
C LEU A 84 -11.17 1.36 -2.32
N LEU A 85 -10.57 2.19 -1.46
CA LEU A 85 -11.36 3.02 -0.56
C LEU A 85 -12.28 3.99 -1.34
N GLU A 86 -11.76 4.69 -2.34
CA GLU A 86 -12.53 5.66 -3.13
C GLU A 86 -13.74 5.00 -3.80
N ALA A 87 -13.56 3.82 -4.41
CA ALA A 87 -14.67 3.07 -5.01
C ALA A 87 -15.76 2.70 -3.99
N ALA A 88 -15.38 2.33 -2.77
CA ALA A 88 -16.35 2.01 -1.72
C ALA A 88 -17.07 3.25 -1.18
N LEU A 89 -16.38 4.39 -1.10
CA LEU A 89 -16.98 5.66 -0.70
C LEU A 89 -17.90 6.23 -1.77
N GLU A 90 -17.57 6.06 -3.05
CA GLU A 90 -18.42 6.42 -4.18
C GLU A 90 -19.73 5.62 -4.13
N GLU A 91 -19.66 4.31 -3.96
CA GLU A 91 -20.85 3.47 -3.82
C GLU A 91 -21.71 3.90 -2.61
N LEU A 92 -21.08 4.10 -1.45
CA LEU A 92 -21.77 4.60 -0.26
C LEU A 92 -22.40 5.98 -0.49
N SER A 93 -21.79 6.84 -1.32
CA SER A 93 -22.28 8.20 -1.58
C SER A 93 -23.61 8.22 -2.34
N HIS A 94 -23.87 7.22 -3.18
CA HIS A 94 -25.11 7.11 -3.94
C HIS A 94 -26.34 6.92 -3.05
N THR A 95 -26.17 6.27 -1.90
CA THR A 95 -27.25 5.98 -0.96
C THR A 95 -27.17 6.85 0.29
N HIS A 96 -25.96 7.16 0.76
CA HIS A 96 -25.69 7.84 2.04
C HIS A 96 -24.54 8.86 1.91
N PRO A 97 -24.76 10.00 1.21
CA PRO A 97 -23.71 10.98 0.92
C PRO A 97 -23.05 11.58 2.17
N ARG A 98 -23.81 11.74 3.27
CA ARG A 98 -23.26 12.24 4.54
C ARG A 98 -22.31 11.24 5.21
N GLU A 99 -22.60 9.95 5.13
CA GLU A 99 -21.76 8.91 5.73
C GLU A 99 -20.49 8.68 4.92
N SER A 100 -20.59 8.72 3.59
CA SER A 100 -19.43 8.72 2.69
C SER A 100 -18.46 9.86 3.02
N LEU A 101 -18.98 11.09 3.15
CA LEU A 101 -18.17 12.25 3.56
C LEU A 101 -17.55 12.07 4.96
N SER A 102 -18.30 11.49 5.90
CA SER A 102 -17.81 11.23 7.26
C SER A 102 -16.66 10.23 7.27
N GLU A 103 -16.72 9.14 6.49
CA GLU A 103 -15.62 8.16 6.42
C GLU A 103 -14.41 8.71 5.65
N TYR A 104 -14.64 9.57 4.65
CA TYR A 104 -13.57 10.29 3.96
C TYR A 104 -12.78 11.20 4.91
N ALA A 105 -13.47 11.93 5.79
CA ALA A 105 -12.86 12.88 6.73
C ALA A 105 -12.60 12.31 8.13
N LEU A 106 -12.82 11.01 8.37
CA LEU A 106 -12.72 10.42 9.71
C LEU A 106 -11.30 10.56 10.28
N ASN A 107 -11.13 11.29 11.38
CA ASN A 107 -9.85 11.64 12.02
C ASN A 107 -8.91 12.53 11.19
N CYS A 108 -8.70 12.21 9.92
CA CYS A 108 -7.92 12.98 8.95
C CYS A 108 -8.47 12.70 7.54
N ASP A 109 -8.54 13.71 6.68
CA ASP A 109 -9.02 13.52 5.32
C ASP A 109 -8.06 12.65 4.49
N VAL A 110 -8.62 11.84 3.58
CA VAL A 110 -7.84 10.86 2.80
C VAL A 110 -6.73 11.52 1.97
N LYS A 111 -6.99 12.71 1.40
CA LYS A 111 -6.00 13.45 0.59
C LYS A 111 -4.82 13.95 1.40
N ALA A 112 -5.05 14.42 2.63
CA ALA A 112 -3.98 14.83 3.52
C ALA A 112 -3.09 13.64 3.88
N MET A 113 -3.68 12.47 4.16
CA MET A 113 -2.92 11.25 4.45
C MET A 113 -2.14 10.74 3.24
N GLN A 114 -2.72 10.81 2.03
CA GLN A 114 -2.03 10.43 0.80
C GLN A 114 -0.84 11.35 0.54
N ARG A 115 -1.00 12.67 0.67
CA ARG A 115 0.10 13.64 0.51
C ARG A 115 1.24 13.39 1.51
N GLU A 116 0.88 13.10 2.76
CA GLU A 116 1.88 12.78 3.79
C GLU A 116 2.62 11.47 3.47
N TYR A 117 1.90 10.45 3.01
CA TYR A 117 2.51 9.19 2.55
C TYR A 117 3.48 9.42 1.38
N ASP A 118 3.02 10.13 0.35
CA ASP A 118 3.82 10.41 -0.85
C ASP A 118 5.08 11.19 -0.50
N TRP A 119 4.95 12.21 0.37
CA TRP A 119 6.08 12.98 0.86
C TRP A 119 7.10 12.11 1.61
N GLN A 120 6.66 11.26 2.54
CA GLN A 120 7.55 10.36 3.27
C GLN A 120 8.26 9.36 2.34
N MET A 121 7.56 8.81 1.36
CA MET A 121 8.17 7.87 0.40
C MET A 121 9.17 8.58 -0.52
N SER A 122 8.85 9.78 -1.01
CA SER A 122 9.78 10.60 -1.82
C SER A 122 11.03 10.99 -1.04
N ASP A 123 10.91 11.34 0.24
CA ASP A 123 12.04 11.64 1.10
C ASP A 123 12.97 10.43 1.27
N LEU A 124 12.39 9.24 1.50
CA LEU A 124 13.13 7.98 1.59
C LEU A 124 13.90 7.64 0.32
N GLU A 125 13.27 7.79 -0.83
CA GLU A 125 13.93 7.55 -2.12
C GLU A 125 15.04 8.57 -2.39
N ALA A 126 14.79 9.85 -2.12
CA ALA A 126 15.78 10.90 -2.26
C ALA A 126 16.99 10.65 -1.35
N ALA A 127 16.78 10.18 -0.12
CA ALA A 127 17.85 9.86 0.80
C ALA A 127 18.76 8.73 0.28
N ILE A 128 18.19 7.72 -0.38
CA ILE A 128 18.96 6.63 -1.01
C ILE A 128 19.71 7.14 -2.24
N ARG A 129 19.01 7.78 -3.18
CA ARG A 129 19.62 8.22 -4.45
C ARG A 129 20.74 9.24 -4.28
N ASN A 130 20.66 10.08 -3.26
CA ASN A 130 21.65 11.12 -2.98
C ASN A 130 22.75 10.66 -2.01
N ALA A 131 22.71 9.40 -1.55
CA ALA A 131 23.71 8.88 -0.62
C ALA A 131 25.08 8.73 -1.31
N PRO A 132 26.19 9.05 -0.62
CA PRO A 132 27.51 8.66 -1.08
C PRO A 132 27.59 7.14 -1.23
N PRO A 133 28.35 6.60 -2.21
CA PRO A 133 28.51 5.15 -2.40
C PRO A 133 28.98 4.40 -1.14
N SER A 134 29.75 5.08 -0.28
CA SER A 134 30.21 4.54 1.01
C SER A 134 29.12 4.39 2.08
N LYS A 135 27.96 5.03 1.91
CA LYS A 135 26.83 5.01 2.86
C LYS A 135 25.57 4.33 2.31
N GLY A 136 25.49 4.05 1.00
CA GLY A 136 24.32 3.41 0.39
C GLY A 136 23.91 2.12 1.11
N CYS A 137 24.85 1.21 1.35
CA CYS A 137 24.61 -0.05 2.07
C CYS A 137 24.08 0.13 3.51
N GLU A 138 24.48 1.21 4.20
CA GLU A 138 24.02 1.50 5.56
C GLU A 138 22.58 2.02 5.58
N LEU A 139 22.15 2.68 4.50
CA LEU A 139 20.82 3.29 4.37
C LEU A 139 19.76 2.33 3.83
N VAL A 140 20.14 1.25 3.14
CA VAL A 140 19.22 0.23 2.60
C VAL A 140 18.22 -0.25 3.66
N LEU A 141 18.72 -0.76 4.79
CA LEU A 141 17.89 -1.36 5.83
C LEU A 141 16.93 -0.36 6.49
N PRO A 142 17.39 0.82 6.98
CA PRO A 142 16.48 1.78 7.56
C PRO A 142 15.46 2.31 6.54
N THR A 143 15.82 2.46 5.26
CA THR A 143 14.89 2.90 4.22
C THR A 143 13.81 1.88 3.95
N ILE A 144 14.15 0.60 3.72
CA ILE A 144 13.17 -0.47 3.52
C ILE A 144 12.25 -0.59 4.75
N ALA A 145 12.82 -0.61 5.96
CA ALA A 145 12.05 -0.76 7.19
C ALA A 145 11.08 0.42 7.42
N LYS A 146 11.52 1.65 7.17
CA LYS A 146 10.69 2.85 7.27
C LYS A 146 9.60 2.83 6.19
N GLY A 147 9.95 2.52 4.94
CA GLY A 147 8.99 2.40 3.83
C GLY A 147 7.86 1.43 4.17
N VAL A 148 8.21 0.21 4.57
CA VAL A 148 7.21 -0.80 4.98
C VAL A 148 6.32 -0.29 6.11
N LYS A 149 6.90 0.33 7.14
CA LYS A 149 6.12 0.84 8.29
C LYS A 149 5.12 1.92 7.89
N VAL A 150 5.53 2.83 7.02
CA VAL A 150 4.69 3.94 6.56
C VAL A 150 3.57 3.41 5.66
N THR A 151 3.89 2.50 4.74
CA THR A 151 2.89 1.81 3.91
C THR A 151 1.92 0.97 4.73
N GLU A 152 2.39 0.21 5.72
CA GLU A 152 1.56 -0.61 6.62
C GLU A 152 0.55 0.26 7.38
N SER A 153 0.98 1.41 7.88
CA SER A 153 0.12 2.35 8.58
C SER A 153 -0.94 2.97 7.66
N PHE A 154 -0.53 3.42 6.47
CA PHE A 154 -1.43 4.00 5.48
C PHE A 154 -2.46 2.99 4.97
N LEU A 155 -1.99 1.82 4.51
CA LEU A 155 -2.81 0.74 3.97
C LEU A 155 -3.80 0.22 5.01
N GLY A 156 -3.35 -0.02 6.25
CA GLY A 156 -4.23 -0.49 7.32
C GLY A 156 -5.41 0.45 7.55
N LEU A 157 -5.18 1.76 7.46
CA LEU A 157 -6.25 2.75 7.58
C LEU A 157 -7.18 2.78 6.36
N MET A 158 -6.65 2.66 5.14
CA MET A 158 -7.46 2.57 3.91
C MET A 158 -8.37 1.34 3.94
N VAL A 159 -7.82 0.18 4.25
CA VAL A 159 -8.57 -1.09 4.33
C VAL A 159 -9.64 -1.02 5.42
N ALA A 160 -9.32 -0.51 6.60
CA ALA A 160 -10.29 -0.39 7.69
C ALA A 160 -11.45 0.57 7.35
N ARG A 161 -11.16 1.70 6.68
CA ARG A 161 -12.20 2.63 6.20
C ARG A 161 -13.07 1.98 5.12
N ARG A 162 -12.46 1.26 4.17
CA ARG A 162 -13.19 0.55 3.12
C ARG A 162 -14.15 -0.49 3.73
N GLN A 163 -13.67 -1.30 4.67
CA GLN A 163 -14.51 -2.29 5.35
C GLN A 163 -15.72 -1.65 6.05
N ARG A 164 -15.54 -0.50 6.73
CA ARG A 164 -16.66 0.24 7.32
C ARG A 164 -17.62 0.79 6.27
N ALA A 165 -17.10 1.38 5.20
CA ALA A 165 -17.92 1.91 4.11
C ALA A 165 -18.79 0.82 3.48
N LEU A 166 -18.19 -0.34 3.16
CA LEU A 166 -18.89 -1.50 2.62
C LEU A 166 -19.89 -2.11 3.62
N GLY A 167 -19.54 -2.16 4.91
CA GLY A 167 -20.43 -2.64 5.96
C GLY A 167 -21.68 -1.78 6.12
N ARG A 168 -21.53 -0.45 6.05
CA ARG A 168 -22.66 0.50 6.06
C ARG A 168 -23.54 0.32 4.82
N ALA A 169 -22.93 0.16 3.64
CA ALA A 169 -23.67 -0.08 2.41
C ALA A 169 -24.46 -1.40 2.44
N SER A 170 -23.89 -2.46 3.03
CA SER A 170 -24.49 -3.82 3.06
C SER A 170 -25.59 -3.98 4.11
N ASN A 171 -25.42 -3.42 5.32
CA ASN A 171 -26.39 -3.54 6.42
C ASN A 171 -27.72 -2.83 6.15
N MET A 172 -27.83 -2.11 5.04
CA MET A 172 -28.99 -1.29 4.70
C MET A 172 -29.68 -1.73 3.40
N ALA A 173 -29.14 -2.74 2.73
CA ALA A 173 -29.76 -3.40 1.57
C ALA A 173 -30.60 -4.64 1.95
N ALA A 174 -30.59 -5.02 3.24
CA ALA A 174 -31.41 -6.09 3.83
C ALA A 174 -32.56 -5.51 4.65
#